data_AF-A0A4U8S7D1-F1
#
_entry.id   AF-A0A4U8S7D1-F1
#
_cell.length_a   1.000
_cell.length_b   1.000
_cell.length_c   1.000
_cell.angle_alpha   90.00
_cell.angle_beta   90.00
_cell.angle_gamma   90.00
#
_symmetry.space_group_name_H-M   'P 1'
#
loop_
_entity.id
_entity.type
_entity.pdbx_description
1 polymer ?
#
loop_
_entity_poly.entity_id
_entity_poly.type
_entity_poly.pdbx_seq_one_letter_code
_entity_poly.pdbx_strand_id
1 'polypeptide(L)'
;MSPKHQNEDKSTADKIDQRVFEKLLKYNPQSQNLWDIVGIFEDERKKLRIDVAQYHEDIKTCKTTLKELREQVAKEQNLLKDIKAQIADIPKDQIKPKNPLSNEDTDKLCAKIDTLQAKITDLELENTKLCVELRDLRSEAQLQANLTFLESSQSHKE
;
A
#
# COMPACT_ATOMS: atom_id res chain seq x y z
N MET A 1 -0.52 -38.73 2.04
CA MET A 1 0.68 -37.98 1.59
C MET A 1 0.20 -36.93 0.60
N SER A 2 0.07 -35.68 1.05
CA SER A 2 -0.37 -34.58 0.18
C SER A 2 0.86 -33.89 -0.41
N PRO A 3 0.92 -33.63 -1.74
CA PRO A 3 2.00 -32.85 -2.31
C PRO A 3 1.80 -31.38 -1.93
N LYS A 4 2.80 -30.80 -1.25
CA LYS A 4 2.90 -29.36 -1.02
C LYS A 4 3.15 -28.67 -2.37
N HIS A 5 2.22 -27.84 -2.83
CA HIS A 5 2.48 -26.88 -3.90
C HIS A 5 3.44 -25.80 -3.38
N GLN A 6 4.73 -25.97 -3.66
CA GLN A 6 5.70 -24.87 -3.68
C GLN A 6 5.43 -24.00 -4.91
N ASN A 7 4.57 -23.01 -4.79
CA ASN A 7 4.64 -21.83 -5.67
C ASN A 7 5.59 -20.85 -5.01
N GLU A 8 6.89 -21.15 -5.10
CA GLU A 8 7.94 -20.16 -4.85
C GLU A 8 7.94 -19.18 -6.02
N ASP A 9 8.06 -17.89 -5.72
CA ASP A 9 8.09 -16.79 -6.67
C ASP A 9 9.18 -17.00 -7.72
N LYS A 10 8.81 -17.59 -8.87
CA LYS A 10 9.69 -17.72 -10.03
C LYS A 10 10.33 -16.37 -10.34
N SER A 11 11.65 -16.38 -10.57
CA SER A 11 12.40 -15.18 -10.90
C SER A 11 11.80 -14.49 -12.13
N THR A 12 11.94 -13.18 -12.25
CA THR A 12 11.50 -12.44 -13.44
C THR A 12 12.10 -13.04 -14.71
N ALA A 13 13.35 -13.50 -14.64
CA ALA A 13 14.00 -14.22 -15.72
C ALA A 13 13.25 -15.53 -16.07
N ASP A 14 12.95 -16.36 -15.08
CA ASP A 14 12.21 -17.62 -15.27
C ASP A 14 10.82 -17.40 -15.87
N LYS A 15 10.14 -16.31 -15.48
CA LYS A 15 8.84 -15.93 -16.03
C LYS A 15 8.93 -15.49 -17.49
N ILE A 16 9.98 -14.75 -17.85
CA ILE A 16 10.24 -14.33 -19.24
C ILE A 16 10.57 -15.56 -20.09
N ASP A 17 11.47 -16.41 -19.61
CA ASP A 17 11.85 -17.64 -20.29
C ASP A 17 10.62 -18.53 -20.51
N GLN A 18 9.83 -18.77 -19.46
CA GLN A 18 8.60 -19.56 -19.58
C GLN A 18 7.63 -18.98 -20.61
N ARG A 19 7.43 -17.65 -20.64
CA ARG A 19 6.58 -16.99 -21.64
C ARG A 19 7.12 -17.17 -23.06
N VAL A 20 8.44 -17.06 -23.26
CA VAL A 20 9.07 -17.26 -24.57
C VAL A 20 8.93 -18.71 -25.01
N PHE A 21 9.21 -19.67 -24.12
CA PHE A 21 9.06 -21.10 -24.38
C PHE A 21 7.61 -21.46 -24.73
N GLU A 22 6.62 -20.92 -24.02
CA GLU A 22 5.20 -21.14 -24.34
C GLU A 22 4.82 -20.60 -25.73
N LYS A 23 5.42 -19.50 -26.18
CA LYS A 23 5.23 -18.99 -27.55
C LYS A 23 5.87 -19.91 -28.58
N LEU A 24 7.04 -20.46 -28.29
CA LEU A 24 7.74 -21.39 -29.19
C LEU A 24 7.06 -22.76 -29.27
N LEU A 25 6.49 -23.27 -28.17
CA LEU A 25 5.75 -24.54 -28.19
C LEU A 25 4.48 -24.48 -29.04
N LYS A 26 3.90 -23.29 -29.21
CA LYS A 26 2.74 -23.05 -30.08
C LYS A 26 3.14 -22.78 -31.53
N TYR A 27 4.43 -22.65 -31.80
CA TYR A 27 4.96 -22.33 -33.12
C TYR A 27 4.97 -23.57 -34.01
N ASN A 28 4.32 -23.50 -35.17
CA ASN A 28 4.27 -24.62 -36.12
C ASN A 28 5.26 -24.37 -37.28
N PRO A 29 6.41 -25.08 -37.33
CA PRO A 29 7.44 -24.87 -38.33
C PRO A 29 7.03 -25.29 -39.75
N GLN A 30 5.92 -26.02 -39.94
CA GLN A 30 5.42 -26.35 -41.28
C GLN A 30 4.56 -25.24 -41.90
N SER A 31 4.05 -24.32 -41.09
CA SER A 31 3.15 -23.24 -41.54
C SER A 31 3.70 -21.83 -41.32
N GLN A 32 4.78 -21.68 -40.54
CA GLN A 32 5.33 -20.38 -40.14
C GLN A 32 6.82 -20.25 -40.51
N ASN A 33 7.30 -19.01 -40.68
CA ASN A 33 8.66 -18.73 -41.14
C ASN A 33 9.66 -18.74 -39.98
N LEU A 34 10.70 -19.57 -40.05
CA LEU A 34 11.71 -19.72 -38.99
C LEU A 34 12.29 -18.39 -38.46
N TRP A 35 12.30 -17.32 -39.27
CA TRP A 35 12.69 -15.98 -38.85
C TRP A 35 11.77 -15.34 -37.79
N ASP A 36 10.51 -15.75 -37.71
CA ASP A 36 9.54 -15.30 -36.71
C ASP A 36 9.99 -15.68 -35.29
N ILE A 37 10.71 -16.80 -35.15
CA ILE A 37 11.32 -17.23 -33.88
C ILE A 37 12.31 -16.17 -33.41
N VAL A 38 13.17 -15.68 -34.30
CA VAL A 38 14.13 -14.60 -33.99
C VAL A 38 13.39 -13.34 -33.57
N GLY A 39 12.30 -13.01 -34.25
CA GLY A 39 11.42 -11.88 -33.90
C GLY A 39 10.86 -11.98 -32.47
N ILE A 40 10.41 -13.16 -32.04
CA ILE A 40 9.92 -13.38 -30.66
C ILE A 40 11.00 -13.02 -29.62
N PHE A 41 12.24 -13.46 -29.84
CA PHE A 41 13.35 -13.15 -28.94
C PHE A 41 13.78 -11.68 -29.01
N GLU A 42 13.76 -11.06 -30.19
CA GLU A 42 14.06 -9.64 -30.36
C GLU A 42 13.05 -8.75 -29.66
N ASP A 43 11.76 -9.09 -29.73
CA ASP A 43 10.69 -8.36 -29.05
C ASP A 43 10.83 -8.42 -27.53
N GLU A 44 11.06 -9.60 -26.96
CA GLU A 44 11.27 -9.72 -25.51
C GLU A 44 12.56 -9.05 -25.06
N ARG A 45 13.63 -9.10 -25.87
CA ARG A 45 14.88 -8.36 -25.61
C ARG A 45 14.65 -6.84 -25.64
N LYS A 46 13.81 -6.34 -26.56
CA LYS A 46 13.45 -4.92 -26.65
C LYS A 46 12.66 -4.48 -25.42
N LYS A 47 11.69 -5.28 -24.97
CA LYS A 47 10.95 -5.00 -23.72
C LYS A 47 11.89 -4.94 -22.53
N LEU A 48 12.77 -5.92 -22.38
CA LEU A 48 13.74 -5.93 -21.28
C LEU A 48 14.64 -4.68 -21.28
N ARG A 49 15.07 -4.20 -22.45
CA ARG A 49 15.83 -2.95 -22.54
C ARG A 49 15.05 -1.74 -22.06
N ILE A 50 13.76 -1.67 -22.37
CA ILE A 50 12.86 -0.60 -21.91
C ILE A 50 12.72 -0.68 -20.39
N ASP A 51 12.44 -1.87 -19.85
CA ASP A 51 12.27 -2.08 -18.42
C ASP A 51 13.54 -1.73 -17.64
N VAL A 52 14.72 -2.14 -18.14
CA VAL A 52 16.02 -1.78 -17.55
C VAL A 52 16.26 -0.27 -17.57
N ALA A 53 15.92 0.40 -18.66
CA ALA A 53 16.04 1.86 -18.75
C ALA A 53 15.10 2.56 -17.77
N GLN A 54 13.86 2.07 -17.64
CA GLN A 54 12.90 2.60 -16.67
C GLN A 54 13.39 2.41 -15.24
N TYR A 55 13.84 1.20 -14.87
CA TYR A 55 14.40 0.96 -13.54
C TYR A 55 15.61 1.84 -13.24
N HIS A 56 16.44 2.16 -14.25
CA HIS A 56 17.55 3.08 -14.06
C HIS A 56 17.07 4.50 -13.69
N GLU A 57 16.05 5.02 -14.38
CA GLU A 57 15.49 6.34 -14.09
C GLU A 57 14.73 6.35 -12.75
N ASP A 58 14.03 5.27 -12.41
CA ASP A 58 13.36 5.11 -11.11
C ASP A 58 14.38 5.11 -9.97
N ILE A 59 15.47 4.36 -10.10
CA ILE A 59 16.56 4.33 -9.11
C ILE A 59 17.18 5.72 -8.95
N LYS A 60 17.38 6.45 -10.05
CA LYS A 60 17.93 7.81 -10.02
C LYS A 60 16.99 8.77 -9.30
N THR A 61 15.70 8.71 -9.61
CA THR A 61 14.67 9.52 -8.95
C THR A 61 14.55 9.19 -7.46
N CYS A 62 14.54 7.91 -7.10
CA CYS A 62 14.55 7.48 -5.70
C CYS A 62 15.79 7.96 -4.95
N LYS A 63 16.96 8.01 -5.60
CA LYS A 63 18.18 8.56 -4.98
C LYS A 63 18.08 10.05 -4.72
N THR A 64 17.50 10.82 -5.65
CA THR A 64 17.32 12.27 -5.46
C THR A 64 16.33 12.57 -4.36
N THR A 65 15.17 11.91 -4.35
CA THR A 65 14.16 12.10 -3.29
C THR A 65 14.69 11.70 -1.91
N LEU A 66 15.46 10.62 -1.82
CA LEU A 66 16.07 10.18 -0.57
C LEU A 66 17.08 11.21 -0.05
N LYS A 67 17.85 11.85 -0.94
CA LYS A 67 18.75 12.95 -0.58
C LYS A 67 17.97 14.14 -0.02
N GLU A 68 16.90 14.56 -0.69
CA GLU A 68 16.04 15.66 -0.24
C GLU A 68 15.41 15.39 1.12
N LEU A 69 14.87 14.19 1.34
CA LEU A 69 14.30 13.79 2.62
C LEU A 69 15.34 13.81 3.75
N ARG A 70 16.57 13.34 3.48
CA ARG A 70 17.66 13.42 4.46
C ARG A 70 18.00 14.87 4.81
N GLU A 71 18.00 15.77 3.83
CA GLU A 71 18.22 17.20 4.06
C GLU A 71 17.07 17.83 4.86
N GLN A 72 15.82 17.46 4.61
CA GLN A 72 14.66 17.91 5.40
C GLN A 72 14.75 17.43 6.85
N VAL A 73 15.02 16.14 7.07
CA VAL A 73 15.21 15.58 8.42
C VAL A 73 16.34 16.31 9.17
N ALA A 74 17.46 16.60 8.51
CA ALA A 74 18.55 17.35 9.13
C ALA A 74 18.14 18.77 9.53
N LYS A 75 17.37 19.48 8.69
CA LYS A 75 16.83 20.81 9.01
C LYS A 75 15.89 20.77 10.20
N GLU A 76 14.95 19.85 10.22
CA GLU A 76 13.99 19.69 11.32
C GLU A 76 14.68 19.31 12.64
N GLN A 77 15.67 18.41 12.58
CA GLN A 77 16.46 18.05 13.76
C GLN A 77 17.21 19.24 14.34
N ASN A 78 17.76 20.12 13.50
CA ASN A 78 18.42 21.34 13.96
C ASN A 78 17.42 22.33 14.56
N LEU A 79 16.28 22.56 13.90
CA LEU A 79 15.19 23.39 14.46
C LEU A 79 14.72 22.88 15.83
N LEU A 80 14.58 21.56 15.97
CA LEU A 80 14.17 20.93 17.23
C LEU A 80 15.24 21.08 18.32
N LYS A 81 16.53 21.02 17.97
CA LYS A 81 17.63 21.34 18.90
C LYS A 81 17.59 22.81 19.31
N ASP A 82 17.38 23.72 18.38
CA ASP A 82 17.30 25.15 18.64
C ASP A 82 16.11 25.49 19.56
N ILE A 83 14.93 24.92 19.27
CA ILE A 83 13.74 25.08 20.13
C ILE A 83 14.00 24.48 21.51
N LYS A 84 14.62 23.30 21.61
CA LYS A 84 14.98 22.71 22.91
C LYS A 84 15.98 23.58 23.69
N ALA A 85 16.96 24.16 23.01
CA ALA A 85 17.92 25.07 23.63
C ALA A 85 17.22 26.35 24.11
N GLN A 86 16.33 26.93 23.29
CA GLN A 86 15.50 28.07 23.70
C GLN A 86 14.64 27.74 24.91
N ILE A 87 14.01 26.56 24.97
CA ILE A 87 13.24 26.11 26.13
C ILE A 87 14.13 25.93 27.37
N ALA A 88 15.35 25.42 27.21
CA ALA A 88 16.30 25.24 28.30
C ALA A 88 16.85 26.57 28.83
N ASP A 89 17.00 27.57 27.96
CA ASP A 89 17.43 28.93 28.29
C ASP A 89 16.31 29.80 28.89
N ILE A 90 15.05 29.35 28.88
CA ILE A 90 13.99 30.00 29.66
C ILE A 90 14.35 29.86 31.15
N PRO A 91 14.60 30.97 31.87
CA PRO A 91 14.96 30.91 33.28
C PRO A 91 13.82 30.27 34.06
N LYS A 92 14.11 29.22 34.85
CA LYS A 92 13.13 28.55 35.72
C LYS A 92 12.44 29.48 36.71
N ASP A 93 13.00 30.67 36.95
CA ASP A 93 12.41 31.73 37.80
C ASP A 93 11.29 32.54 37.11
N GLN A 94 11.09 32.38 35.79
CA GLN A 94 9.90 32.87 35.08
C GLN A 94 8.78 31.82 35.02
N ILE A 95 9.01 30.59 35.51
CA ILE A 95 7.95 29.64 35.86
C ILE A 95 7.42 29.98 37.27
N LYS A 96 7.05 31.25 37.47
CA LYS A 96 5.97 31.60 38.39
C LYS A 96 4.75 31.79 37.49
N PRO A 97 3.58 31.21 37.79
CA PRO A 97 2.37 31.58 37.07
C PRO A 97 2.07 33.05 37.38
N LYS A 98 2.63 33.97 36.61
CA LYS A 98 2.19 35.37 36.50
C LYS A 98 1.05 35.42 35.50
N ASN A 99 -0.04 34.78 35.90
CA ASN A 99 -1.43 35.12 35.61
C ASN A 99 -2.30 33.96 36.10
N PRO A 100 -3.33 34.19 36.91
CA PRO A 100 -4.47 33.30 36.92
C PRO A 100 -5.16 33.51 35.56
N LEU A 101 -4.73 32.78 34.53
CA LEU A 101 -5.65 32.49 33.44
C LEU A 101 -6.76 31.70 34.12
N SER A 102 -7.92 32.35 34.29
CA SER A 102 -9.06 31.86 35.07
C SER A 102 -9.16 30.34 34.97
N ASN A 103 -9.13 29.63 36.11
CA ASN A 103 -9.31 28.17 36.17
C ASN A 103 -10.53 27.72 35.32
N GLU A 104 -11.50 28.60 35.14
CA GLU A 104 -12.67 28.44 34.30
C GLU A 104 -12.37 28.15 32.83
N ASP A 105 -11.35 28.78 32.21
CA ASP A 105 -11.04 28.58 30.80
C ASP A 105 -10.25 27.28 30.58
N THR A 106 -9.39 26.91 31.52
CA THR A 106 -8.71 25.61 31.52
C THR A 106 -9.68 24.46 31.78
N ASP A 107 -10.64 24.64 32.69
CA ASP A 107 -11.67 23.64 32.98
C ASP A 107 -12.65 23.48 31.80
N LYS A 108 -13.02 24.58 31.12
CA LYS A 108 -13.82 24.55 29.89
C LYS A 108 -13.10 23.85 28.74
N LEU A 109 -11.78 24.06 28.62
CA LEU A 109 -10.97 23.35 27.62
C LEU A 109 -10.86 21.86 27.94
N CYS A 110 -10.68 21.50 29.21
CA CYS A 110 -10.66 20.10 29.65
C CYS A 110 -12.01 19.40 29.38
N ALA A 111 -13.13 20.03 29.75
CA ALA A 111 -14.46 19.49 29.47
C ALA A 111 -14.73 19.33 27.97
N LYS A 112 -14.25 20.26 27.14
CA LYS A 112 -14.32 20.12 25.67
C LYS A 112 -13.48 18.94 25.17
N ILE A 113 -12.29 18.73 25.73
CA ILE A 113 -11.43 17.59 25.39
C ILE A 113 -12.15 16.29 25.73
N ASP A 114 -12.73 16.17 26.92
CA ASP A 114 -13.46 14.97 27.35
C ASP A 114 -14.68 14.70 26.46
N THR A 115 -15.41 15.75 26.09
CA THR A 115 -16.58 15.63 25.19
C THR A 115 -16.17 15.17 23.79
N LEU A 116 -15.05 15.69 23.27
CA LEU A 116 -14.53 15.29 21.97
C LEU A 116 -14.02 13.84 22.01
N GLN A 117 -13.38 13.43 23.10
CA GLN A 117 -12.95 12.04 23.30
C GLN A 117 -14.12 11.06 23.33
N ALA A 118 -15.20 11.38 24.06
CA ALA A 118 -16.41 10.57 24.06
C ALA A 118 -17.03 10.44 22.66
N LYS A 119 -17.05 11.54 21.89
CA LYS A 119 -17.56 11.51 20.52
C LYS A 119 -16.68 10.68 19.59
N ILE A 120 -15.36 10.70 19.77
CA ILE A 120 -14.43 9.85 19.02
C ILE A 120 -14.73 8.37 19.32
N THR A 121 -14.89 8.00 20.59
CA THR A 121 -15.19 6.60 20.95
C THR A 121 -16.53 6.13 20.41
N ASP A 122 -17.55 6.99 20.40
CA ASP A 122 -18.86 6.65 19.82
C ASP A 122 -18.75 6.43 18.30
N LEU A 123 -18.01 7.29 17.60
CA LEU A 123 -17.77 7.15 16.16
C LEU A 123 -16.95 5.91 15.83
N GLU A 124 -15.96 5.56 16.65
CA GLU A 124 -15.19 4.33 16.51
C GLU A 124 -16.09 3.08 16.66
N LEU A 125 -16.97 3.07 17.66
CA LEU A 125 -17.94 2.00 17.85
C LEU A 125 -18.91 1.90 16.67
N GLU A 126 -19.45 3.01 16.19
CA GLU A 126 -20.33 3.03 15.01
C GLU A 126 -19.60 2.51 13.76
N ASN A 127 -18.35 2.91 13.56
CA ASN A 127 -17.54 2.45 12.43
C ASN A 127 -17.28 0.93 12.50
N THR A 128 -16.97 0.40 13.70
CA THR A 128 -16.84 -1.05 13.88
C THR A 128 -18.15 -1.80 13.59
N LYS A 129 -19.29 -1.24 14.00
CA LYS A 129 -20.62 -1.81 13.71
C LYS A 129 -20.89 -1.84 12.20
N LEU A 130 -20.66 -0.73 11.50
CA LEU A 130 -20.81 -0.65 10.05
C LEU A 130 -19.88 -1.62 9.31
N CYS A 131 -18.65 -1.79 9.78
CA CYS A 131 -17.72 -2.78 9.21
C CYS A 131 -18.25 -4.21 9.34
N VAL A 132 -18.86 -4.56 10.48
CA VAL A 132 -19.50 -5.86 10.68
C VAL A 132 -20.71 -6.01 9.75
N GLU A 133 -21.59 -5.02 9.70
CA GLU A 133 -22.76 -5.04 8.80
C GLU A 133 -22.35 -5.20 7.33
N LEU A 134 -21.32 -4.48 6.87
CA LEU A 134 -20.79 -4.62 5.51
C LEU A 134 -20.23 -6.02 5.22
N ARG A 135 -19.53 -6.62 6.18
CA ARG A 135 -19.03 -7.99 6.06
C ARG A 135 -20.18 -8.98 5.93
N ASP A 136 -21.21 -8.81 6.74
CA ASP A 136 -22.36 -9.72 6.77
C ASP A 136 -23.18 -9.60 5.47
N LEU A 137 -23.44 -8.37 5.00
CA LEU A 137 -24.08 -8.11 3.71
C LEU A 137 -23.28 -8.66 2.52
N ARG A 138 -21.94 -8.52 2.55
CA ARG A 138 -21.08 -9.10 1.51
C ARG A 138 -21.17 -10.62 1.49
N SER A 139 -21.23 -11.25 2.67
CA SER A 139 -21.36 -12.69 2.79
C SER A 139 -22.73 -13.16 2.28
N GLU A 140 -23.80 -12.44 2.59
CA GLU A 140 -25.14 -12.71 2.10
C GLU A 140 -25.23 -12.59 0.57
N ALA A 141 -24.69 -11.52 -0.01
CA ALA A 141 -24.63 -11.32 -1.45
C ALA A 141 -23.84 -12.45 -2.15
N GLN A 142 -22.75 -12.92 -1.54
CA GLN A 142 -21.97 -14.05 -2.07
C GLN A 142 -22.75 -15.37 -2.01
N LEU A 143 -23.51 -15.62 -0.95
CA LEU A 143 -24.37 -16.80 -0.84
C LEU A 143 -25.49 -16.78 -1.89
N GLN A 144 -26.12 -15.63 -2.11
CA GLN A 144 -27.14 -15.47 -3.17
C GLN A 144 -26.54 -15.70 -4.57
N ALA A 145 -25.34 -15.17 -4.84
CA ALA A 145 -24.64 -15.43 -6.10
C ALA A 145 -24.31 -16.91 -6.30
N ASN A 146 -23.91 -17.61 -5.24
CA ASN A 146 -23.64 -19.05 -5.29
C ASN A 146 -24.93 -19.87 -5.53
N LEU A 147 -26.04 -19.50 -4.88
CA LEU A 147 -27.34 -20.15 -5.06
C LEU A 147 -27.86 -20.00 -6.50
N THR A 148 -27.85 -18.78 -7.04
CA THR A 148 -28.25 -18.50 -8.42
C THR A 148 -27.37 -19.22 -9.45
N PHE A 149 -26.06 -19.34 -9.18
CA PHE A 149 -25.15 -20.14 -10.01
C PHE A 149 -25.48 -21.64 -9.97
N LEU A 150 -25.85 -22.18 -8.81
CA LEU A 150 -26.25 -23.58 -8.68
C LEU A 150 -27.57 -23.87 -9.38
N GLU A 151 -28.56 -22.99 -9.26
CA GLU A 151 -29.87 -23.10 -9.94
C GLU A 151 -29.72 -23.05 -11.46
N SER A 152 -28.92 -22.14 -11.99
CA SER A 152 -28.61 -22.07 -13.44
C SER A 152 -27.81 -23.28 -13.94
N SER A 153 -26.93 -23.85 -13.10
CA SER A 153 -26.16 -25.06 -13.44
C SER A 153 -26.99 -26.35 -13.42
N GLN A 154 -28.09 -26.39 -12.64
CA GLN A 154 -29.03 -27.50 -12.62
C GLN A 154 -30.02 -27.45 -13.78
N SER A 155 -30.48 -26.25 -14.17
CA SER A 155 -31.37 -26.05 -15.33
C SER A 155 -30.75 -26.39 -16.69
N HIS A 156 -29.42 -26.45 -16.81
CA HIS A 156 -28.71 -26.85 -18.04
C HIS A 156 -28.41 -28.36 -18.15
N LYS A 157 -28.84 -29.15 -17.17
CA LYS A 157 -28.65 -30.62 -17.14
C LYS A 157 -29.94 -31.42 -17.39
N GLU A 158 -31.06 -30.75 -17.61
CA GLU A 158 -32.32 -31.33 -18.11
C GLU A 158 -32.52 -30.97 -19.59
#